data_AF-A0A2B0LG74-F1
#
_entry.id   AF-A0A2B0LG74-F1
#
_cell.length_a   1.000
_cell.length_b   1.000
_cell.length_c   1.000
_cell.angle_alpha   90.00
_cell.angle_beta   90.00
_cell.angle_gamma   90.00
#
_symmetry.space_group_name_H-M   'P 1'
#
loop_
_entity.id
_entity.type
_entity.pdbx_description
1 polymer ?
#
loop_
_entity_poly.entity_id
_entity_poly.type
_entity_poly.pdbx_seq_one_letter_code
_entity_poly.pdbx_strand_id
1 'polypeptide(L)' 'MPENRMFYQSVAPELFDVIALNIKESGLWTTKGLKRFIIEKPFGHNLKSARELNTKLSNPFDESDIYCIDHYL' A
#
# COMPACT_ATOMS: atom_id res chain seq x y z
N MET A 1 12.07 21.79 3.17
CA MET A 1 10.66 21.35 3.07
C MET A 1 10.62 19.86 3.38
N PRO A 2 9.59 19.34 4.08
CA PRO A 2 9.49 17.89 4.31
C PRO A 2 9.32 17.14 2.98
N GLU A 3 9.99 15.99 2.85
CA GLU A 3 9.94 15.14 1.65
C GLU A 3 8.66 14.30 1.62
N ASN A 4 7.66 14.70 0.85
CA ASN A 4 6.45 13.91 0.69
C ASN A 4 6.66 12.82 -0.37
N ARG A 5 6.17 11.60 -0.12
CA ARG A 5 6.31 10.44 -1.02
C ARG A 5 4.96 9.77 -1.26
N MET A 6 4.71 9.37 -2.50
CA MET A 6 3.49 8.68 -2.90
C MET A 6 3.86 7.50 -3.79
N PHE A 7 3.36 6.32 -3.44
CA PHE A 7 3.58 5.07 -4.16
C PHE A 7 2.25 4.60 -4.72
N TYR A 8 2.05 4.74 -6.03
CA TYR A 8 0.81 4.35 -6.69
C TYR A 8 1.00 3.02 -7.43
N GLN A 9 0.29 1.99 -6.99
CA GLN A 9 0.43 0.63 -7.49
C GLN A 9 -0.48 0.36 -8.68
N SER A 10 0.00 0.67 -9.88
CA SER A 10 -0.63 0.31 -11.16
C SER A 10 -0.05 -1.01 -11.70
N VAL A 11 -0.09 -2.04 -10.87
CA VAL A 11 0.48 -3.37 -11.15
C VAL A 11 -0.50 -4.46 -10.71
N ALA A 12 -0.16 -5.73 -10.99
CA ALA A 12 -0.98 -6.87 -10.58
C ALA A 12 -1.12 -6.95 -9.04
N PRO A 13 -2.30 -7.28 -8.49
CA PRO A 13 -2.54 -7.31 -7.03
C PRO A 13 -1.63 -8.26 -6.25
N GLU A 14 -1.18 -9.33 -6.89
CA GLU A 14 -0.27 -10.32 -6.29
C GLU A 14 1.12 -9.75 -5.98
N LEU A 15 1.42 -8.54 -6.48
CA LEU A 15 2.69 -7.85 -6.25
C LEU A 15 2.61 -6.79 -5.15
N PHE A 16 1.42 -6.45 -4.64
CA PHE A 16 1.26 -5.35 -3.69
C PHE A 16 2.06 -5.56 -2.40
N ASP A 17 2.03 -6.76 -1.84
CA ASP A 17 2.75 -7.11 -0.61
C ASP A 17 4.27 -7.16 -0.83
N VAL A 18 4.71 -7.74 -1.95
CA VAL A 18 6.13 -7.79 -2.32
C VAL A 18 6.69 -6.37 -2.50
N ILE A 19 5.96 -5.49 -3.19
CA ILE A 19 6.39 -4.10 -3.40
C ILE A 19 6.35 -3.31 -2.09
N ALA A 20 5.31 -3.49 -1.27
CA ALA A 20 5.21 -2.86 0.03
C ALA A 20 6.40 -3.20 0.94
N LEU A 21 6.79 -4.49 0.98
CA LEU A 21 7.95 -4.95 1.74
C LEU A 21 9.25 -4.31 1.23
N ASN A 22 9.48 -4.33 -0.08
CA ASN A 22 10.69 -3.74 -0.68
C ASN A 22 10.78 -2.22 -0.44
N ILE A 23 9.66 -1.49 -0.47
CA ILE A 23 9.64 -0.05 -0.14
C ILE A 23 10.05 0.20 1.32
N LYS A 24 9.63 -0.66 2.24
CA LYS A 24 10.03 -0.58 3.65
C LYS A 24 11.50 -0.92 3.84
N GLU A 25 11.97 -2.05 3.27
CA GLU A 25 13.34 -2.54 3.42
C GLU A 25 14.38 -1.63 2.75
N SER A 26 14.04 -1.00 1.64
CA SER A 26 14.92 -0.02 0.96
C SER A 26 15.05 1.32 1.69
N GLY A 27 14.28 1.55 2.76
CA GLY A 27 14.23 2.84 3.45
C GLY A 27 13.47 3.94 2.70
N LEU A 28 12.84 3.61 1.55
CA LEU A 28 12.02 4.55 0.79
C LEU A 28 10.77 5.00 1.55
N TRP A 29 10.30 4.22 2.53
CA TRP A 29 9.21 4.59 3.42
C TRP A 29 9.60 5.62 4.49
N THR A 30 10.89 5.73 4.83
CA THR A 30 11.37 6.59 5.93
C THR A 30 11.46 8.04 5.46
N THR A 31 10.48 8.86 5.85
CA THR A 31 10.48 10.30 5.63
C THR A 31 9.78 11.04 6.78
N LYS A 32 10.10 12.34 6.96
CA LYS A 32 9.40 13.26 7.85
C LYS A 32 8.14 13.86 7.22
N GLY A 33 7.98 13.73 5.90
CA GLY A 33 6.81 14.21 5.16
C GLY A 33 5.68 13.20 5.11
N LEU A 34 4.63 13.57 4.37
CA LEU A 34 3.50 12.68 4.06
C LEU A 34 3.99 11.49 3.25
N LYS A 35 3.53 10.30 3.61
CA LYS A 35 3.79 9.05 2.89
C LYS A 35 2.46 8.37 2.62
N ARG A 36 2.24 7.94 1.38
CA ARG A 36 0.99 7.30 0.95
C ARG A 36 1.28 6.10 0.07
N PHE A 37 0.65 4.98 0.39
CA PHE A 37 0.66 3.77 -0.40
C PHE A 37 -0.74 3.57 -1.01
N ILE A 38 -0.85 3.73 -2.32
CA ILE A 38 -2.11 3.74 -3.04
C ILE A 38 -2.23 2.46 -3.85
N ILE A 39 -3.32 1.72 -3.67
CA ILE A 39 -3.60 0.47 -4.38
C ILE A 39 -4.92 0.56 -5.14
N GLU A 40 -4.96 -0.07 -6.30
CA GLU A 40 -6.16 -0.23 -7.14
C GLU A 40 -6.84 -1.57 -6.88
N LYS A 41 -8.12 -1.64 -7.22
CA LYS A 41 -8.88 -2.89 -7.19
C LYS A 41 -8.29 -3.93 -8.16
N PRO A 42 -8.45 -5.25 -7.90
CA PRO A 42 -9.19 -5.85 -6.79
C PRO A 42 -8.39 -5.93 -5.48
N PHE A 43 -9.08 -5.69 -4.35
CA PHE A 43 -8.51 -5.84 -2.99
C PHE A 43 -8.66 -7.27 -2.45
N GLY A 44 -8.54 -8.26 -3.32
CA GLY A 44 -8.94 -9.65 -3.10
C GLY A 44 -10.25 -10.02 -3.80
N HIS A 45 -10.50 -11.32 -3.89
CA HIS A 45 -11.64 -11.91 -4.63
C HIS A 45 -12.72 -12.49 -3.71
N ASN A 46 -12.46 -12.56 -2.41
CA ASN A 46 -13.36 -13.00 -1.36
C ASN A 46 -12.89 -12.45 -0.01
N LEU A 47 -13.73 -12.58 1.03
CA LEU A 47 -13.43 -12.10 2.38
C LEU A 47 -12.09 -12.61 2.92
N LYS A 48 -11.72 -13.86 2.64
CA LYS A 48 -10.46 -14.45 3.10
C LYS A 48 -9.26 -13.75 2.44
N SER A 49 -9.25 -13.68 1.11
CA SER A 49 -8.18 -13.02 0.36
C SER A 49 -8.05 -11.52 0.67
N ALA A 50 -9.17 -10.83 0.92
CA ALA A 50 -9.14 -9.42 1.31
C ALA A 50 -8.53 -9.22 2.70
N ARG A 51 -8.85 -10.09 3.66
CA ARG A 51 -8.21 -10.08 4.99
C ARG A 51 -6.72 -10.38 4.90
N GLU A 52 -6.33 -11.34 4.06
CA GLU A 52 -4.92 -11.68 3.83
C GLU A 52 -4.15 -10.49 3.24
N LEU A 53 -4.72 -9.81 2.24
CA LEU A 53 -4.13 -8.59 1.68
C LEU A 53 -3.98 -7.51 2.75
N ASN A 54 -5.04 -7.27 3.52
CA ASN A 54 -5.00 -6.27 4.58
C ASN A 54 -3.90 -6.57 5.60
N THR A 55 -3.83 -7.81 6.12
CA THR A 55 -2.77 -8.22 7.06
C THR A 55 -1.37 -8.03 6.49
N LYS A 56 -1.17 -8.36 5.19
CA LYS A 56 0.11 -8.18 4.52
C LYS A 56 0.53 -6.71 4.40
N LEU A 57 -0.43 -5.79 4.25
CA LEU A 57 -0.16 -4.36 4.13
C LEU A 57 -0.08 -3.63 5.48
N SER A 58 -0.80 -4.08 6.51
CA SER A 58 -0.75 -3.50 7.87
C SER A 58 0.56 -3.78 8.61
N ASN A 59 1.37 -4.74 8.17
CA ASN A 59 2.68 -5.01 8.75
C ASN A 59 3.76 -3.98 8.31
N PRO A 60 3.90 -3.67 7.02
CA PRO A 60 4.84 -2.64 6.59
C PRO A 60 4.37 -1.22 6.94
N PHE A 61 3.07 -0.93 6.90
CA PHE A 61 2.53 0.43 6.92
C PHE A 61 1.43 0.65 7.96
N ASP A 62 1.29 1.91 8.39
CA ASP A 62 0.11 2.35 9.16
C ASP A 62 -1.11 2.40 8.23
N GLU A 63 -2.27 1.98 8.73
CA GLU A 63 -3.52 1.95 7.94
C GLU A 63 -3.91 3.35 7.41
N SER A 64 -3.59 4.42 8.14
CA SER A 64 -3.84 5.80 7.71
C SER A 64 -3.03 6.23 6.48
N ASP A 65 -1.96 5.50 6.15
CA ASP A 65 -1.11 5.78 4.99
C ASP A 65 -1.49 4.92 3.78
N ILE A 66 -2.44 3.98 3.93
CA ILE A 66 -2.92 3.09 2.86
C ILE A 66 -4.20 3.66 2.26
N TYR A 67 -4.24 3.79 0.94
CA TYR A 67 -5.38 4.32 0.20
C TYR A 67 -5.82 3.31 -0.85
N CYS A 68 -7.02 2.76 -0.67
CA CYS A 68 -7.69 1.90 -1.63
C CYS A 68 -8.51 2.75 -2.59
N ILE A 69 -8.17 2.75 -3.87
CA ILE A 69 -8.90 3.52 -4.87
C ILE A 69 -10.11 2.72 -5.36
N ASP A 70 -11.28 3.31 -5.18
CA ASP A 70 -12.48 2.98 -5.91
C ASP A 70 -12.89 4.22 -6.70
N HIS A 71 -12.80 4.17 -8.03
CA HIS A 71 -13.04 5.34 -8.88
C HIS A 71 -14.50 5.84 -8.87
N TYR A 72 -15.41 5.13 -8.20
CA TYR A 72 -16.76 5.60 -7.96
C TYR A 72 -16.88 6.53 -6.73
N LEU A 73 -15.84 6.60 -5.88
CA LEU A 73 -15.73 7.49 -4.72
C LEU A 73 -14.80 8.66 -5.02
#